data_AF-A0A2E8RIU4-F1
#
_entry.id   AF-A0A2E8RIU4-F1
#
_cell.length_a   1.000
_cell.length_b   1.000
_cell.length_c   1.000
_cell.angle_alpha   90.00
_cell.angle_beta   90.00
_cell.angle_gamma   90.00
#
_symmetry.space_group_name_H-M   'P 1'
#
loop_
_entity.id
_entity.type
_entity.pdbx_description
1 polymer ?
#
loop_
_entity_poly.entity_id
_entity_poly.type
_entity_poly.pdbx_seq_one_letter_code
_entity_poly.pdbx_strand_id
1 'polypeptide(L)'
;MKAENRFFELLPKVVPADKETVVKIRPLFDHVYFNSDRQYQITYYPVEEIALQSGWPKQNRQNLTVIDDCLRLSQYFEGEQEHVLLVEEVLGSNRRLVGEFRLYSVQPDLFDRKPYKGDIHMHSHLSDGRESPGYVAGCCRKIGLDFMALTDHRKYEPSLAAKQAYDGVPIDLRIYPGEEVHPPNNPVHIVNFGGSFSVNELFEDKEKYQAEVNQIEQQLGPLPAGVDRYVYASCCWSFEKIRKGGGLGVFCHPYWFTGHRYSPSGALTSYLLQTQPFDAYELLGGYDRQSVDSNTLQVARYYEERAMGNELPIVGVSDSHGCETGSLFGWYYTVVLSPTLTHSDLIISIKDLFSVAVESIPGESIRVYGPFRLVKYVLFLLREVLPQQDTLCVEEGRLMLAHLAGDTSAAKSLQALSGRTARRLNTLWA
;
A
#
# COMPACT_ATOMS: atom_id res chain seq x y z
N MET A 1 -8.99 -10.02 -13.11
CA MET A 1 -8.75 -11.30 -12.38
C MET A 1 -8.72 -12.45 -13.38
N LYS A 2 -7.70 -13.31 -13.30
CA LYS A 2 -7.51 -14.46 -14.21
C LYS A 2 -8.50 -15.60 -13.91
N ALA A 3 -8.68 -16.53 -14.84
CA ALA A 3 -9.62 -17.65 -14.71
C ALA A 3 -9.27 -18.55 -13.52
N GLU A 4 -7.99 -18.82 -13.30
CA GLU A 4 -7.48 -19.68 -12.23
C GLU A 4 -7.92 -19.14 -10.86
N ASN A 5 -7.80 -17.83 -10.66
CA ASN A 5 -8.18 -17.14 -9.43
C ASN A 5 -9.71 -16.96 -9.25
N ARG A 6 -10.50 -17.23 -10.31
CA ARG A 6 -11.97 -17.21 -10.27
C ARG A 6 -12.55 -18.59 -10.04
N PHE A 7 -11.97 -19.62 -10.64
CA PHE A 7 -12.56 -20.95 -10.69
C PHE A 7 -11.91 -21.93 -9.71
N PHE A 8 -10.74 -21.60 -9.19
CA PHE A 8 -10.04 -22.44 -8.23
C PHE A 8 -9.59 -21.62 -7.01
N GLU A 9 -9.33 -22.34 -5.95
CA GLU A 9 -8.69 -21.85 -4.74
C GLU A 9 -7.37 -22.60 -4.55
N LEU A 10 -6.27 -21.85 -4.55
CA LEU A 10 -4.92 -22.33 -4.23
C LEU A 10 -4.61 -21.95 -2.79
N LEU A 11 -4.38 -22.93 -1.91
CA LEU A 11 -4.03 -22.71 -0.51
C LEU A 11 -2.78 -23.49 -0.12
N PRO A 12 -1.81 -22.85 0.57
CA PRO A 12 -1.64 -21.40 0.71
C PRO A 12 -1.16 -20.73 -0.59
N LYS A 13 -1.23 -19.39 -0.66
CA LYS A 13 -0.60 -18.56 -1.71
C LYS A 13 0.74 -17.97 -1.28
N VAL A 14 1.00 -17.90 0.02
CA VAL A 14 2.29 -17.47 0.59
C VAL A 14 2.79 -18.54 1.54
N VAL A 15 4.02 -18.98 1.32
CA VAL A 15 4.67 -20.07 2.08
C VAL A 15 5.99 -19.59 2.68
N PRO A 16 6.48 -20.21 3.76
CA PRO A 16 7.83 -19.94 4.22
C PRO A 16 8.86 -20.44 3.19
N ALA A 17 9.89 -19.64 2.95
CA ALA A 17 11.06 -20.05 2.18
C ALA A 17 11.81 -21.20 2.87
N ASP A 18 12.45 -22.05 2.07
CA ASP A 18 13.34 -23.12 2.51
C ASP A 18 12.65 -24.15 3.42
N LYS A 19 11.37 -24.40 3.15
CA LYS A 19 10.56 -25.40 3.87
C LYS A 19 9.69 -26.21 2.93
N GLU A 20 9.43 -27.45 3.33
CA GLU A 20 8.39 -28.27 2.72
C GLU A 20 7.01 -27.76 3.18
N THR A 21 6.12 -27.51 2.22
CA THR A 21 4.75 -27.07 2.47
C THR A 21 3.78 -27.86 1.60
N VAL A 22 2.64 -28.23 2.18
CA VAL A 22 1.55 -28.87 1.44
C VAL A 22 0.66 -27.81 0.81
N VAL A 23 0.48 -27.90 -0.49
CA VAL A 23 -0.37 -27.02 -1.29
C VAL A 23 -1.59 -27.79 -1.77
N LYS A 24 -2.75 -27.14 -1.71
CA LYS A 24 -4.05 -27.65 -2.12
C LYS A 24 -4.62 -26.77 -3.23
N ILE A 25 -5.08 -27.39 -4.31
CA ILE A 25 -5.86 -26.73 -5.36
C ILE A 25 -7.27 -27.31 -5.28
N ARG A 26 -8.26 -26.44 -5.06
CA ARG A 26 -9.68 -26.80 -4.94
C ARG A 26 -10.47 -26.16 -6.09
N PRO A 27 -11.28 -26.91 -6.84
CA PRO A 27 -12.20 -26.33 -7.81
C PRO A 27 -13.38 -25.69 -7.07
N LEU A 28 -13.86 -24.55 -7.57
CA LEU A 28 -14.99 -23.82 -6.98
C LEU A 28 -16.32 -24.10 -7.70
N PHE A 29 -16.27 -24.61 -8.92
CA PHE A 29 -17.44 -24.83 -9.76
C PHE A 29 -17.35 -26.13 -10.56
N ASP A 30 -18.50 -26.71 -10.90
CA ASP A 30 -18.62 -28.03 -11.52
C ASP A 30 -17.88 -28.16 -12.86
N HIS A 31 -17.83 -27.08 -13.65
CA HIS A 31 -17.18 -27.09 -14.97
C HIS A 31 -15.65 -27.19 -14.92
N VAL A 32 -15.03 -27.03 -13.75
CA VAL A 32 -13.59 -27.18 -13.50
C VAL A 32 -13.27 -28.28 -12.47
N TYR A 33 -14.25 -29.11 -12.12
CA TYR A 33 -14.11 -30.16 -11.13
C TYR A 33 -13.02 -31.20 -11.50
N PHE A 34 -12.30 -31.71 -10.49
CA PHE A 34 -11.29 -32.75 -10.67
C PHE A 34 -11.93 -34.14 -10.62
N ASN A 35 -11.84 -34.90 -11.71
CA ASN A 35 -12.41 -36.24 -11.80
C ASN A 35 -11.43 -37.29 -11.28
N SER A 36 -11.84 -38.10 -10.31
CA SER A 36 -11.02 -39.15 -9.68
C SER A 36 -10.54 -40.24 -10.64
N ASP A 37 -11.24 -40.47 -11.76
CA ASP A 37 -10.89 -41.44 -12.79
C ASP A 37 -9.84 -40.92 -13.77
N ARG A 38 -9.44 -39.65 -13.63
CA ARG A 38 -8.44 -38.99 -14.48
C ARG A 38 -7.11 -38.85 -13.74
N GLN A 39 -6.03 -38.80 -14.50
CA GLN A 39 -4.71 -38.50 -13.96
C GLN A 39 -4.39 -37.03 -14.12
N TYR A 40 -3.82 -36.45 -13.07
CA TYR A 40 -3.33 -35.08 -13.09
C TYR A 40 -1.83 -35.09 -12.85
N GLN A 41 -1.11 -34.25 -13.57
CA GLN A 41 0.32 -34.07 -13.42
C GLN A 41 0.61 -32.59 -13.20
N ILE A 42 1.57 -32.32 -12.32
CA ILE A 42 2.11 -30.98 -12.11
C ILE A 42 3.52 -30.91 -12.66
N THR A 43 3.84 -29.78 -13.30
CA THR A 43 5.22 -29.38 -13.53
C THR A 43 5.50 -28.15 -12.68
N TYR A 44 6.47 -28.27 -11.77
CA TYR A 44 6.89 -27.22 -10.87
C TYR A 44 8.06 -26.41 -11.47
N TYR A 45 7.94 -25.08 -11.40
CA TYR A 45 8.96 -24.14 -11.85
C TYR A 45 9.18 -23.04 -10.79
N PRO A 46 10.35 -22.99 -10.12
CA PRO A 46 10.78 -21.76 -9.45
C PRO A 46 11.11 -20.70 -10.51
N VAL A 47 10.73 -19.45 -10.27
CA VAL A 47 10.85 -18.38 -11.28
C VAL A 47 12.27 -17.84 -11.44
N GLU A 48 13.08 -17.88 -10.37
CA GLU A 48 14.44 -17.36 -10.38
C GLU A 48 15.47 -18.50 -10.29
N GLU A 49 15.60 -19.11 -9.11
CA GLU A 49 16.66 -20.07 -8.82
C GLU A 49 16.14 -21.50 -8.68
N ILE A 50 16.85 -22.44 -9.31
CA ILE A 50 16.48 -23.85 -9.33
C ILE A 50 17.39 -24.63 -8.37
N ALA A 51 16.81 -25.13 -7.28
CA ALA A 51 17.30 -26.24 -6.47
C ALA A 51 18.77 -26.16 -6.02
N LEU A 52 19.16 -25.05 -5.37
CA LEU A 52 20.51 -24.83 -4.84
C LEU A 52 20.87 -25.79 -3.70
N GLN A 53 19.88 -26.25 -2.93
CA GLN A 53 19.99 -27.13 -1.77
C GLN A 53 19.30 -28.46 -2.01
N SER A 54 18.12 -28.43 -2.64
CA SER A 54 17.27 -29.61 -2.77
C SER A 54 17.70 -30.58 -3.88
N GLY A 55 18.46 -30.13 -4.89
CA GLY A 55 18.99 -30.97 -5.98
C GLY A 55 17.96 -31.43 -7.03
N TRP A 56 16.80 -30.77 -7.09
CA TRP A 56 15.70 -31.11 -7.99
C TRP A 56 16.01 -30.81 -9.46
N PRO A 57 15.48 -31.60 -10.41
CA PRO A 57 15.66 -31.31 -11.83
C PRO A 57 14.89 -30.05 -12.24
N LYS A 58 15.39 -29.33 -13.27
CA LYS A 58 14.81 -28.09 -13.83
C LYS A 58 13.32 -28.18 -14.24
N GLN A 59 12.81 -29.39 -14.48
CA GLN A 59 11.39 -29.67 -14.66
C GLN A 59 11.00 -30.81 -13.74
N ASN A 60 10.69 -30.52 -12.48
CA ASN A 60 10.19 -31.57 -11.62
C ASN A 60 8.72 -31.84 -11.92
N ARG A 61 8.44 -33.04 -12.45
CA ARG A 61 7.09 -33.51 -12.75
C ARG A 61 6.65 -34.50 -11.71
N GLN A 62 5.46 -34.29 -11.17
CA GLN A 62 4.88 -35.17 -10.17
C GLN A 62 3.44 -35.50 -10.55
N ASN A 63 3.03 -36.74 -10.33
CA ASN A 63 1.63 -37.12 -10.46
C ASN A 63 0.89 -36.62 -9.22
N LEU A 64 -0.22 -35.94 -9.43
CA LEU A 64 -1.08 -35.44 -8.37
C LEU A 64 -2.18 -36.45 -8.09
N THR A 65 -2.52 -36.57 -6.80
CA THR A 65 -3.65 -37.38 -6.36
C THR A 65 -4.84 -36.46 -6.08
N VAL A 66 -6.03 -36.87 -6.51
CA VAL A 66 -7.29 -36.23 -6.12
C VAL A 66 -7.70 -36.78 -4.76
N ILE A 67 -7.74 -35.93 -3.74
CA ILE A 67 -8.15 -36.27 -2.36
C ILE A 67 -9.15 -35.21 -1.90
N ASP A 68 -10.36 -35.65 -1.53
CA ASP A 68 -11.48 -34.78 -1.14
C ASP A 68 -11.75 -33.70 -2.20
N ASP A 69 -11.92 -34.11 -3.45
CA ASP A 69 -12.17 -33.24 -4.61
C ASP A 69 -11.08 -32.20 -4.91
N CYS A 70 -9.88 -32.38 -4.36
CA CYS A 70 -8.80 -31.42 -4.46
C CYS A 70 -7.49 -32.09 -4.90
N LEU A 71 -6.66 -31.35 -5.61
CA LEU A 71 -5.29 -31.77 -5.87
C LEU A 71 -4.41 -31.35 -4.70
N ARG A 72 -3.58 -32.27 -4.21
CA ARG A 72 -2.61 -32.00 -3.13
C ARG A 72 -1.19 -32.30 -3.59
N LEU A 73 -0.26 -31.42 -3.22
CA LEU A 73 1.16 -31.51 -3.51
C LEU A 73 1.95 -31.20 -2.24
N SER A 74 2.93 -32.03 -1.87
CA SER A 74 3.97 -31.63 -0.92
C SER A 74 5.19 -31.16 -1.70
N GLN A 75 5.66 -29.95 -1.42
CA GLN A 75 6.73 -29.31 -2.18
C GLN A 75 7.67 -28.53 -1.26
N TYR A 76 8.98 -28.71 -1.45
CA TYR A 76 10.00 -27.86 -0.84
C TYR A 76 10.14 -26.57 -1.65
N PHE A 77 9.76 -25.43 -1.07
CA PHE A 77 9.81 -24.13 -1.73
C PHE A 77 11.09 -23.39 -1.36
N GLU A 78 12.11 -23.59 -2.17
CA GLU A 78 13.45 -23.10 -1.91
C GLU A 78 13.64 -21.63 -2.31
N GLY A 79 14.35 -20.88 -1.46
CA GLY A 79 14.60 -19.46 -1.62
C GLY A 79 13.35 -18.59 -1.45
N GLU A 80 13.52 -17.27 -1.51
CA GLU A 80 12.41 -16.31 -1.57
C GLU A 80 12.13 -15.92 -3.02
N GLN A 81 11.07 -16.48 -3.59
CA GLN A 81 10.73 -16.28 -5.00
C GLN A 81 9.28 -16.67 -5.31
N GLU A 82 8.82 -16.30 -6.50
CA GLU A 82 7.57 -16.80 -7.06
C GLU A 82 7.76 -18.24 -7.59
N HIS A 83 6.71 -19.04 -7.44
CA HIS A 83 6.67 -20.45 -7.85
C HIS A 83 5.47 -20.68 -8.75
N VAL A 84 5.71 -21.36 -9.87
CA VAL A 84 4.68 -21.72 -10.86
C VAL A 84 4.39 -23.22 -10.80
N LEU A 85 3.11 -23.55 -10.70
CA LEU A 85 2.55 -24.89 -10.67
C LEU A 85 1.68 -25.08 -11.92
N LEU A 86 2.24 -25.69 -12.96
CA LEU A 86 1.52 -25.98 -14.20
C LEU A 86 0.80 -27.32 -14.07
N VAL A 87 -0.53 -27.30 -14.00
CA VAL A 87 -1.34 -28.52 -13.82
C VAL A 87 -1.95 -28.94 -15.14
N GLU A 88 -1.70 -30.18 -15.52
CA GLU A 88 -2.26 -30.81 -16.71
C GLU A 88 -3.09 -32.03 -16.32
N GLU A 89 -4.22 -32.20 -17.00
CA GLU A 89 -4.95 -33.46 -17.04
C GLU A 89 -4.33 -34.34 -18.13
N VAL A 90 -4.06 -35.60 -17.80
CA VAL A 90 -3.39 -36.57 -18.67
C VAL A 90 -4.35 -37.71 -19.00
N LEU A 91 -4.59 -37.92 -20.30
CA LEU A 91 -5.39 -39.04 -20.83
C LEU A 91 -4.60 -39.73 -21.96
N GLY A 92 -3.87 -40.79 -21.62
CA GLY A 92 -2.96 -41.44 -22.56
C GLY A 92 -1.84 -40.50 -23.01
N SER A 93 -1.74 -40.25 -24.33
CA SER A 93 -0.79 -39.27 -24.89
C SER A 93 -1.31 -37.83 -24.88
N ASN A 94 -2.60 -37.62 -24.63
CA ASN A 94 -3.20 -36.29 -24.65
C ASN A 94 -3.00 -35.59 -23.31
N ARG A 95 -2.58 -34.33 -23.37
CA ARG A 95 -2.44 -33.44 -22.23
C ARG A 95 -3.35 -32.23 -22.42
N ARG A 96 -4.13 -31.90 -21.39
CA ARG A 96 -4.95 -30.69 -21.36
C ARG A 96 -4.50 -29.83 -20.19
N LEU A 97 -4.14 -28.58 -20.47
CA LEU A 97 -3.88 -27.60 -19.43
C LEU A 97 -5.15 -27.38 -18.59
N VAL A 98 -5.02 -27.57 -17.28
CA VAL A 98 -6.07 -27.24 -16.30
C VAL A 98 -5.89 -25.81 -15.82
N GLY A 99 -4.65 -25.41 -15.52
CA GLY A 99 -4.34 -24.05 -15.11
C GLY A 99 -2.88 -23.87 -14.74
N GLU A 100 -2.47 -22.61 -14.69
CA GLU A 100 -1.18 -22.18 -14.17
C GLU A 100 -1.38 -21.48 -12.83
N PHE A 101 -0.95 -22.14 -11.75
CA PHE A 101 -1.14 -21.65 -10.39
C PHE A 101 0.16 -21.05 -9.87
N ARG A 102 0.04 -19.96 -9.10
CA ARG A 102 1.20 -19.21 -8.60
C ARG A 102 1.10 -19.00 -7.10
N LEU A 103 2.20 -19.24 -6.41
CA LEU A 103 2.41 -18.91 -5.00
C LEU A 103 3.79 -18.27 -4.82
N TYR A 104 4.05 -17.69 -3.65
CA TYR A 104 5.32 -17.03 -3.35
C TYR A 104 5.89 -17.53 -2.03
N SER A 105 7.17 -17.89 -2.01
CA SER A 105 7.87 -18.21 -0.76
C SER A 105 8.56 -16.97 -0.22
N VAL A 106 8.46 -16.71 1.08
CA VAL A 106 9.05 -15.52 1.72
C VAL A 106 9.90 -15.87 2.93
N GLN A 107 10.94 -15.07 3.18
CA GLN A 107 11.75 -15.18 4.39
C GLN A 107 10.95 -14.77 5.65
N PRO A 108 11.40 -15.15 6.86
CA PRO A 108 10.63 -14.95 8.10
C PRO A 108 10.17 -13.52 8.35
N ASP A 109 11.01 -12.53 8.02
CA ASP A 109 10.70 -11.10 8.23
C ASP A 109 9.50 -10.61 7.41
N LEU A 110 9.23 -11.21 6.25
CA LEU A 110 8.06 -10.94 5.41
C LEU A 110 6.90 -11.90 5.67
N PHE A 111 7.16 -13.11 6.17
CA PHE A 111 6.11 -14.10 6.44
C PHE A 111 5.11 -13.62 7.49
N ASP A 112 5.62 -12.95 8.52
CA ASP A 112 4.83 -12.40 9.64
C ASP A 112 4.10 -11.08 9.29
N ARG A 113 4.19 -10.64 8.03
CA ARG A 113 3.59 -9.39 7.53
C ARG A 113 2.52 -9.66 6.49
N LYS A 114 1.44 -8.88 6.54
CA LYS A 114 0.37 -8.89 5.53
C LYS A 114 0.41 -7.62 4.68
N PRO A 115 -0.01 -7.68 3.41
CA PRO A 115 -0.09 -6.50 2.56
C PRO A 115 -1.35 -5.71 2.86
N TYR A 116 -1.18 -4.51 3.41
CA TYR A 116 -2.26 -3.56 3.61
C TYR A 116 -2.16 -2.41 2.62
N LYS A 117 -3.25 -2.18 1.89
CA LYS A 117 -3.36 -1.09 0.92
C LYS A 117 -3.83 0.17 1.62
N GLY A 118 -3.21 1.32 1.37
CA GLY A 118 -3.68 2.56 1.96
C GLY A 118 -3.27 3.82 1.20
N ASP A 119 -4.00 4.88 1.47
CA ASP A 119 -3.78 6.21 0.92
C ASP A 119 -3.94 7.23 2.05
N ILE A 120 -2.91 8.03 2.25
CA ILE A 120 -2.78 8.93 3.41
C ILE A 120 -2.69 10.40 2.99
N HIS A 121 -2.91 10.72 1.71
CA HIS A 121 -2.96 12.10 1.22
C HIS A 121 -4.17 12.27 0.28
N MET A 122 -5.27 12.80 0.81
CA MET A 122 -6.53 13.03 0.08
C MET A 122 -7.31 14.17 0.74
N HIS A 123 -8.15 14.84 -0.04
CA HIS A 123 -8.88 16.04 0.37
C HIS A 123 -10.39 15.87 0.31
N SER A 124 -11.09 16.53 1.23
CA SER A 124 -12.55 16.59 1.27
C SER A 124 -13.04 18.01 0.91
N HIS A 125 -14.35 18.20 0.80
CA HIS A 125 -14.95 19.53 0.62
C HIS A 125 -14.72 20.51 1.78
N LEU A 126 -14.06 20.07 2.86
CA LEU A 126 -13.71 20.93 3.98
C LEU A 126 -12.41 21.70 3.74
N SER A 127 -11.52 21.28 2.83
CA SER A 127 -10.53 22.16 2.18
C SER A 127 -11.01 22.56 0.78
N ASP A 128 -10.56 21.83 -0.23
CA ASP A 128 -10.69 22.09 -1.65
C ASP A 128 -10.97 20.81 -2.47
N GLY A 129 -11.22 19.69 -1.77
CA GLY A 129 -11.82 18.50 -2.36
C GLY A 129 -13.33 18.68 -2.64
N ARG A 130 -13.99 17.61 -3.08
CA ARG A 130 -15.39 17.66 -3.54
C ARG A 130 -16.38 16.97 -2.62
N GLU A 131 -16.03 15.83 -2.05
CA GLU A 131 -16.97 15.01 -1.28
C GLU A 131 -16.81 15.16 0.24
N SER A 132 -17.80 14.68 0.99
CA SER A 132 -17.77 14.72 2.46
C SER A 132 -16.79 13.72 3.06
N PRO A 133 -16.21 13.99 4.24
CA PRO A 133 -15.23 13.10 4.85
C PRO A 133 -15.67 11.63 4.95
N GLY A 134 -16.90 11.39 5.43
CA GLY A 134 -17.46 10.04 5.50
C GLY A 134 -17.68 9.39 4.13
N TYR A 135 -18.00 10.19 3.10
CA TYR A 135 -18.16 9.68 1.74
C TYR A 135 -16.82 9.22 1.17
N VAL A 136 -15.76 10.03 1.34
CA VAL A 136 -14.40 9.68 0.91
C VAL A 136 -13.97 8.36 1.54
N ALA A 137 -14.15 8.19 2.86
CA ALA A 137 -13.83 6.93 3.54
C ALA A 137 -14.59 5.70 2.98
N GLY A 138 -15.88 5.84 2.68
CA GLY A 138 -16.65 4.78 2.03
C GLY A 138 -16.13 4.44 0.63
N CYS A 139 -15.74 5.45 -0.15
CA CYS A 139 -15.11 5.30 -1.46
C CYS A 139 -13.72 4.66 -1.39
N CYS A 140 -12.89 5.03 -0.41
CA CYS A 140 -11.60 4.40 -0.12
C CYS A 140 -11.77 2.90 0.07
N ARG A 141 -12.77 2.49 0.86
CA ARG A 141 -13.04 1.07 1.04
C ARG A 141 -13.49 0.40 -0.25
N LYS A 142 -14.34 1.05 -1.06
CA LYS A 142 -14.78 0.50 -2.36
C LYS A 142 -13.62 0.19 -3.31
N ILE A 143 -12.51 0.93 -3.24
CA ILE A 143 -11.33 0.71 -4.10
C ILE A 143 -10.28 -0.21 -3.45
N GLY A 144 -10.61 -0.88 -2.36
CA GLY A 144 -9.76 -1.88 -1.73
C GLY A 144 -8.81 -1.36 -0.66
N LEU A 145 -8.92 -0.09 -0.20
CA LEU A 145 -8.07 0.40 0.88
C LEU A 145 -8.41 -0.30 2.20
N ASP A 146 -7.37 -0.64 2.97
CA ASP A 146 -7.43 -1.19 4.32
C ASP A 146 -7.17 -0.11 5.38
N PHE A 147 -6.46 0.96 5.03
CA PHE A 147 -6.32 2.15 5.86
C PHE A 147 -6.31 3.43 5.04
N MET A 148 -6.67 4.54 5.68
CA MET A 148 -6.62 5.86 5.07
C MET A 148 -6.45 6.99 6.10
N ALA A 149 -6.06 8.16 5.62
CA ALA A 149 -6.24 9.43 6.30
C ALA A 149 -6.71 10.50 5.29
N LEU A 150 -7.61 11.37 5.73
CA LEU A 150 -7.82 12.65 5.06
C LEU A 150 -6.79 13.63 5.60
N THR A 151 -6.28 14.47 4.72
CA THR A 151 -5.24 15.43 5.02
C THR A 151 -5.59 16.77 4.41
N ASP A 152 -6.81 17.22 4.64
CA ASP A 152 -7.29 18.51 4.15
C ASP A 152 -6.31 19.65 4.48
N HIS A 153 -6.10 20.56 3.52
CA HIS A 153 -5.21 21.71 3.67
C HIS A 153 -5.50 22.49 4.96
N ARG A 154 -4.50 22.54 5.84
CA ARG A 154 -4.49 23.33 7.09
C ARG A 154 -5.53 22.92 8.12
N LYS A 155 -6.18 21.75 7.96
CA LYS A 155 -7.32 21.34 8.79
C LYS A 155 -7.16 19.90 9.24
N TYR A 156 -7.37 19.66 10.53
CA TYR A 156 -7.24 18.34 11.15
C TYR A 156 -8.60 17.67 11.36
N GLU A 157 -9.63 18.47 11.64
CA GLU A 157 -10.99 18.05 11.92
C GLU A 157 -11.65 17.20 10.83
N PRO A 158 -11.39 17.40 9.51
CA PRO A 158 -11.98 16.57 8.46
C PRO A 158 -11.65 15.07 8.62
N SER A 159 -10.41 14.75 9.01
CA SER A 159 -10.01 13.36 9.28
C SER A 159 -10.77 12.75 10.46
N LEU A 160 -11.03 13.53 11.50
CA LEU A 160 -11.83 13.13 12.65
C LEU A 160 -13.30 12.94 12.25
N ALA A 161 -13.84 13.81 11.40
CA ALA A 161 -15.19 13.69 10.87
C ALA A 161 -15.37 12.42 10.02
N ALA A 162 -14.38 12.04 9.20
CA ALA A 162 -14.39 10.77 8.47
C ALA A 162 -14.43 9.58 9.43
N LYS A 163 -13.64 9.62 10.51
CA LYS A 163 -13.65 8.58 11.55
C LYS A 163 -15.00 8.52 12.27
N GLN A 164 -15.55 9.66 12.66
CA GLN A 164 -16.81 9.78 13.39
C GLN A 164 -18.00 9.29 12.56
N ALA A 165 -17.96 9.44 11.24
CA ALA A 165 -19.02 8.99 10.33
C ALA A 165 -19.31 7.47 10.40
N TYR A 166 -18.39 6.69 10.95
CA TYR A 166 -18.52 5.24 11.12
C TYR A 166 -18.28 4.79 12.56
N ASP A 167 -18.36 5.71 13.53
CA ASP A 167 -18.19 5.36 14.94
C ASP A 167 -19.29 4.40 15.41
N GLY A 168 -18.91 3.38 16.18
CA GLY A 168 -19.80 2.30 16.60
C GLY A 168 -20.25 1.34 15.48
N VAL A 169 -19.78 1.51 14.24
CA VAL A 169 -20.09 0.60 13.11
C VAL A 169 -18.90 -0.33 12.87
N PRO A 170 -19.09 -1.66 12.88
CA PRO A 170 -18.01 -2.61 12.65
C PRO A 170 -17.60 -2.63 11.18
N ILE A 171 -16.55 -1.89 10.85
CA ILE A 171 -15.90 -1.85 9.54
C ILE A 171 -14.43 -2.29 9.65
N ASP A 172 -13.89 -2.83 8.56
CA ASP A 172 -12.50 -3.30 8.45
C ASP A 172 -11.54 -2.15 8.07
N LEU A 173 -12.03 -1.09 7.41
CA LEU A 173 -11.22 0.09 7.05
C LEU A 173 -10.72 0.80 8.32
N ARG A 174 -9.41 1.02 8.41
CA ARG A 174 -8.81 1.88 9.45
C ARG A 174 -8.75 3.33 8.98
N ILE A 175 -9.49 4.19 9.67
CA ILE A 175 -9.50 5.63 9.42
C ILE A 175 -8.66 6.30 10.52
N TYR A 176 -7.54 6.89 10.12
CA TYR A 176 -6.61 7.58 11.01
C TYR A 176 -6.78 9.10 10.91
N PRO A 177 -6.47 9.84 11.99
CA PRO A 177 -6.37 11.28 11.92
C PRO A 177 -5.30 11.72 10.92
N GLY A 178 -5.45 12.93 10.40
CA GLY A 178 -4.48 13.54 9.51
C GLY A 178 -4.83 14.97 9.14
N GLU A 179 -3.83 15.65 8.58
CA GLU A 179 -3.90 17.00 8.03
C GLU A 179 -2.73 17.18 7.05
N GLU A 180 -2.87 18.10 6.11
CA GLU A 180 -1.74 18.66 5.40
C GLU A 180 -1.33 19.98 6.06
N VAL A 181 -0.10 20.01 6.53
CA VAL A 181 0.52 21.09 7.28
C VAL A 181 1.14 22.08 6.29
N HIS A 182 0.76 23.36 6.43
CA HIS A 182 1.36 24.46 5.67
C HIS A 182 2.06 25.39 6.65
N PRO A 183 3.37 25.20 6.90
CA PRO A 183 4.09 26.08 7.80
C PRO A 183 4.09 27.53 7.27
N PRO A 184 3.95 28.55 8.13
CA PRO A 184 3.95 29.95 7.71
C PRO A 184 5.19 30.32 6.88
N ASN A 185 4.99 31.03 5.76
CA ASN A 185 6.06 31.47 4.85
C ASN A 185 6.95 30.34 4.32
N ASN A 186 6.42 29.12 4.25
CA ASN A 186 7.13 27.93 3.79
C ASN A 186 6.38 27.34 2.58
N PRO A 187 7.05 27.12 1.42
CA PRO A 187 6.43 26.51 0.25
C PRO A 187 6.29 24.98 0.35
N VAL A 188 6.84 24.35 1.39
CA VAL A 188 6.80 22.90 1.57
C VAL A 188 5.47 22.48 2.18
N HIS A 189 4.86 21.49 1.56
CA HIS A 189 3.69 20.80 2.07
C HIS A 189 4.13 19.53 2.82
N ILE A 190 3.49 19.28 3.96
CA ILE A 190 3.86 18.20 4.87
C ILE A 190 2.60 17.48 5.34
N VAL A 191 2.51 16.17 5.12
CA VAL A 191 1.42 15.38 5.70
C VAL A 191 1.78 14.92 7.11
N ASN A 192 0.85 15.12 8.03
CA ASN A 192 0.84 14.54 9.37
C ASN A 192 -0.11 13.33 9.37
N PHE A 193 0.41 12.12 9.21
CA PHE A 193 -0.41 10.90 9.25
C PHE A 193 -0.49 10.35 10.68
N GLY A 194 -1.71 10.36 11.24
CA GLY A 194 -2.07 9.74 12.50
C GLY A 194 -1.48 10.40 13.77
N GLY A 195 -0.96 11.62 13.65
CA GLY A 195 -0.59 12.42 14.82
C GLY A 195 -1.79 12.73 15.71
N SER A 196 -1.56 12.88 17.01
CA SER A 196 -2.60 13.08 18.04
C SER A 196 -3.10 14.52 18.21
N PHE A 197 -2.55 15.48 17.47
CA PHE A 197 -2.96 16.88 17.48
C PHE A 197 -2.65 17.56 16.14
N SER A 198 -3.29 18.71 15.88
CA SER A 198 -3.00 19.55 14.73
C SER A 198 -1.72 20.34 14.93
N VAL A 199 -0.77 20.20 14.01
CA VAL A 199 0.42 21.06 13.88
C VAL A 199 0.04 22.41 13.30
N ASN A 200 -1.00 22.49 12.45
CA ASN A 200 -1.48 23.77 11.93
C ASN A 200 -2.00 24.68 13.05
N GLU A 201 -2.76 24.14 14.02
CA GLU A 201 -3.24 24.90 15.19
C GLU A 201 -2.07 25.45 16.04
N LEU A 202 -0.93 24.75 16.10
CA LEU A 202 0.24 25.24 16.83
C LEU A 202 0.84 26.52 16.23
N PHE A 203 0.55 26.83 14.96
CA PHE A 203 1.01 28.08 14.33
C PHE A 203 0.22 29.32 14.80
N GLU A 204 -0.92 29.15 15.48
CA GLU A 204 -1.73 30.27 15.99
C GLU A 204 -0.97 31.08 17.05
N ASP A 205 -0.16 30.41 17.89
CA ASP A 205 0.81 31.04 18.78
C ASP A 205 2.07 31.43 17.98
N LYS A 206 1.93 32.50 17.20
CA LYS A 206 2.97 32.99 16.27
C LYS A 206 4.29 33.31 16.97
N GLU A 207 4.24 33.86 18.17
CA GLU A 207 5.42 34.24 18.93
C GLU A 207 6.20 33.01 19.37
N LYS A 208 5.49 32.01 19.93
CA LYS A 208 6.10 30.74 20.32
C LYS A 208 6.64 29.97 19.12
N TYR A 209 5.86 29.86 18.05
CA TYR A 209 6.31 29.21 16.82
C TYR A 209 7.59 29.86 16.28
N GLN A 210 7.61 31.19 16.13
CA GLN A 210 8.78 31.90 15.64
C GLN A 210 9.98 31.74 16.58
N ALA A 211 9.77 31.79 17.90
CA ALA A 211 10.85 31.58 18.87
C ALA A 211 11.46 30.17 18.77
N GLU A 212 10.64 29.14 18.64
CA GLU A 212 11.11 27.75 18.50
C GLU A 212 11.81 27.51 17.15
N VAL A 213 11.33 28.09 16.05
CA VAL A 213 12.02 28.03 14.75
C VAL A 213 13.35 28.77 14.80
N ASN A 214 13.40 29.97 15.40
CA ASN A 214 14.64 30.73 15.57
C ASN A 214 15.69 29.94 16.37
N GLN A 215 15.27 29.16 17.37
CA GLN A 215 16.18 28.30 18.12
C GLN A 215 16.79 27.21 17.25
N ILE A 216 16.00 26.62 16.34
CA ILE A 216 16.52 25.66 15.35
C ILE A 216 17.50 26.37 14.42
N GLU A 217 17.14 27.53 13.86
CA GLU A 217 18.01 28.32 12.97
C GLU A 217 19.38 28.63 13.58
N GLN A 218 19.42 28.98 14.88
CA GLN A 218 20.66 29.25 15.61
C GLN A 218 21.56 28.02 15.78
N GLN A 219 20.98 26.82 15.74
CA GLN A 219 21.71 25.55 15.85
C GLN A 219 22.18 25.02 14.48
N LEU A 220 21.67 25.58 13.37
CA LEU A 220 22.09 25.16 12.03
C LEU A 220 23.50 25.67 11.71
N GLY A 221 24.35 24.74 11.24
CA GLY A 221 25.62 25.08 10.62
C GLY A 221 25.45 25.81 9.27
N PRO A 222 26.55 26.00 8.52
CA PRO A 222 26.49 26.52 7.16
C PRO A 222 25.55 25.66 6.29
N LEU A 223 24.67 26.31 5.53
CA LEU A 223 23.74 25.64 4.62
C LEU A 223 24.24 25.72 3.17
N PRO A 224 23.90 24.74 2.31
CA PRO A 224 24.20 24.81 0.88
C PRO A 224 23.60 26.07 0.21
N ALA A 225 24.22 26.52 -0.87
CA ALA A 225 23.71 27.64 -1.65
C ALA A 225 22.29 27.35 -2.18
N GLY A 226 21.39 28.33 -2.05
CA GLY A 226 19.99 28.20 -2.47
C GLY A 226 19.05 27.55 -1.46
N VAL A 227 19.56 27.10 -0.30
CA VAL A 227 18.72 26.63 0.82
C VAL A 227 18.37 27.82 1.71
N ASP A 228 17.08 28.14 1.81
CA ASP A 228 16.59 29.13 2.75
C ASP A 228 16.61 28.56 4.18
N ARG A 229 17.22 29.30 5.11
CA ARG A 229 17.45 28.88 6.49
C ARG A 229 16.16 28.67 7.26
N TYR A 230 15.28 29.66 7.17
CA TYR A 230 14.03 29.68 7.89
C TYR A 230 13.14 28.55 7.37
N VAL A 231 13.04 28.40 6.05
CA VAL A 231 12.22 27.37 5.43
C VAL A 231 12.66 25.97 5.88
N TYR A 232 13.97 25.68 5.86
CA TYR A 232 14.48 24.39 6.35
C TYR A 232 14.20 24.19 7.86
N ALA A 233 14.48 25.19 8.69
CA ALA A 233 14.22 25.12 10.13
C ALA A 233 12.72 24.91 10.46
N SER A 234 11.85 25.56 9.70
CA SER A 234 10.39 25.42 9.79
C SER A 234 9.93 24.01 9.40
N CYS A 235 10.53 23.39 8.38
CA CYS A 235 10.29 21.98 8.06
C CYS A 235 10.71 21.07 9.22
N CYS A 236 11.94 21.24 9.74
CA CYS A 236 12.44 20.45 10.88
C CYS A 236 11.53 20.57 12.10
N TRP A 237 11.07 21.79 12.40
CA TRP A 237 10.12 22.05 13.47
C TRP A 237 8.83 21.26 13.27
N SER A 238 8.25 21.33 12.07
CA SER A 238 6.98 20.69 11.75
C SER A 238 7.07 19.17 11.88
N PHE A 239 8.09 18.54 11.29
CA PHE A 239 8.30 17.09 11.42
C PHE A 239 8.54 16.66 12.87
N GLU A 240 9.28 17.44 13.67
CA GLU A 240 9.46 17.17 15.10
C GLU A 240 8.14 17.24 15.88
N LYS A 241 7.25 18.19 15.56
CA LYS A 241 5.93 18.27 16.19
C LYS A 241 5.05 17.09 15.80
N ILE A 242 5.06 16.68 14.53
CA ILE A 242 4.35 15.48 14.07
C ILE A 242 4.81 14.24 14.88
N ARG A 243 6.14 14.05 15.00
CA ARG A 243 6.70 12.95 15.80
C ARG A 243 6.32 13.02 17.27
N LYS A 244 6.26 14.22 17.88
CA LYS A 244 5.74 14.40 19.27
C LYS A 244 4.27 14.01 19.41
N GLY A 245 3.48 14.18 18.35
CA GLY A 245 2.11 13.69 18.28
C GLY A 245 2.00 12.18 18.02
N GLY A 246 3.13 11.48 17.81
CA GLY A 246 3.18 10.07 17.44
C GLY A 246 2.88 9.80 15.97
N GLY A 247 2.74 10.82 15.14
CA GLY A 247 2.42 10.71 13.72
C GLY A 247 3.64 10.42 12.84
N LEU A 248 3.37 10.10 11.58
CA LEU A 248 4.37 9.98 10.51
C LEU A 248 4.40 11.29 9.71
N GLY A 249 5.54 11.98 9.72
CA GLY A 249 5.75 13.18 8.91
C GLY A 249 6.19 12.85 7.50
N VAL A 250 5.38 13.19 6.50
CA VAL A 250 5.66 12.90 5.09
C VAL A 250 6.10 14.17 4.35
N PHE A 251 7.22 14.09 3.63
CA PHE A 251 7.66 15.15 2.72
C PHE A 251 6.94 15.00 1.37
N CYS A 252 6.03 15.94 1.06
CA CYS A 252 5.07 15.80 -0.03
C CYS A 252 5.58 16.40 -1.34
N HIS A 253 5.23 15.72 -2.44
CA HIS A 253 5.36 16.13 -3.83
C HIS A 253 6.44 17.18 -4.17
N PRO A 254 7.76 16.92 -3.96
CA PRO A 254 8.77 17.97 -4.02
C PRO A 254 9.14 18.46 -5.42
N TYR A 255 8.58 17.83 -6.45
CA TYR A 255 8.70 18.23 -7.85
C TYR A 255 7.39 18.80 -8.40
N TRP A 256 6.56 19.39 -7.53
CA TRP A 256 5.34 20.04 -7.96
C TRP A 256 5.67 21.27 -8.82
N PHE A 257 5.28 21.21 -10.10
CA PHE A 257 5.54 22.29 -11.05
C PHE A 257 4.40 23.31 -11.02
N THR A 258 4.63 24.42 -10.33
CA THR A 258 3.64 25.48 -10.13
C THR A 258 4.28 26.86 -10.24
N GLY A 259 3.54 27.85 -10.74
CA GLY A 259 4.07 29.20 -10.93
C GLY A 259 5.35 29.24 -11.79
N HIS A 260 5.42 28.40 -12.81
CA HIS A 260 6.55 28.25 -13.76
C HIS A 260 7.87 27.77 -13.15
N ARG A 261 7.83 27.00 -12.05
CA ARG A 261 9.00 26.43 -11.39
C ARG A 261 8.63 25.20 -10.57
N TYR A 262 9.63 24.44 -10.14
CA TYR A 262 9.43 23.43 -9.08
C TYR A 262 9.30 24.11 -7.71
N SER A 263 8.38 23.62 -6.89
CA SER A 263 8.16 24.04 -5.51
C SER A 263 8.14 22.80 -4.61
N PRO A 264 9.01 22.73 -3.57
CA PRO A 264 10.06 23.67 -3.19
C PRO A 264 11.25 23.76 -4.18
N SER A 265 12.22 24.64 -3.89
CA SER A 265 13.42 24.78 -4.72
C SER A 265 14.26 23.48 -4.72
N GLY A 266 14.91 23.16 -5.84
CA GLY A 266 15.73 21.95 -5.94
C GLY A 266 16.88 21.86 -4.92
N ALA A 267 17.44 23.00 -4.50
CA ALA A 267 18.45 23.04 -3.44
C ALA A 267 17.86 22.62 -2.09
N LEU A 268 16.67 23.13 -1.73
CA LEU A 268 15.98 22.73 -0.52
C LEU A 268 15.54 21.26 -0.57
N THR A 269 14.99 20.80 -1.70
CA THR A 269 14.64 19.38 -1.91
C THR A 269 15.85 18.48 -1.68
N SER A 270 16.99 18.78 -2.31
CA SER A 270 18.22 18.00 -2.15
C SER A 270 18.67 17.97 -0.70
N TYR A 271 18.60 19.11 0.00
CA TYR A 271 19.03 19.19 1.39
C TYR A 271 18.08 18.44 2.34
N LEU A 272 16.76 18.50 2.12
CA LEU A 272 15.78 17.71 2.88
C LEU A 272 15.98 16.21 2.66
N LEU A 273 16.21 15.76 1.42
CA LEU A 273 16.49 14.34 1.14
C LEU A 273 17.80 13.85 1.76
N GLN A 274 18.83 14.71 1.80
CA GLN A 274 20.12 14.39 2.39
C GLN A 274 20.06 14.32 3.93
N THR A 275 19.33 15.23 4.57
CA THR A 275 19.28 15.37 6.03
C THR A 275 18.10 14.64 6.69
N GLN A 276 17.10 14.26 5.87
CA GLN A 276 15.92 13.49 6.24
C GLN A 276 15.27 13.90 7.57
N PRO A 277 14.84 15.16 7.75
CA PRO A 277 14.07 15.54 8.93
C PRO A 277 12.66 14.91 8.95
N PHE A 278 12.20 14.39 7.81
CA PHE A 278 10.93 13.69 7.62
C PHE A 278 11.03 12.20 7.96
N ASP A 279 9.89 11.54 8.18
CA ASP A 279 9.83 10.09 8.42
C ASP A 279 9.62 9.29 7.13
N ALA A 280 8.93 9.86 6.14
CA ALA A 280 8.72 9.22 4.84
C ALA A 280 8.70 10.23 3.68
N TYR A 281 9.09 9.76 2.50
CA TYR A 281 9.08 10.49 1.26
C TYR A 281 7.86 10.12 0.41
N GLU A 282 7.11 11.12 -0.05
CA GLU A 282 6.05 10.91 -1.03
C GLU A 282 6.66 10.60 -2.41
N LEU A 283 6.86 9.31 -2.67
CA LEU A 283 7.48 8.84 -3.90
C LEU A 283 6.55 9.01 -5.11
N LEU A 284 5.27 8.73 -4.91
CA LEU A 284 4.22 9.00 -5.89
C LEU A 284 3.19 9.92 -5.26
N GLY A 285 2.94 11.06 -5.89
CA GLY A 285 1.93 12.05 -5.51
C GLY A 285 0.82 12.17 -6.56
N GLY A 286 -0.16 13.04 -6.30
CA GLY A 286 -1.34 13.26 -7.15
C GLY A 286 -1.09 14.08 -8.39
N TYR A 287 -0.31 13.54 -9.31
CA TYR A 287 -0.08 14.11 -10.63
C TYR A 287 -0.96 13.45 -11.67
N ASP A 288 -1.81 14.24 -12.32
CA ASP A 288 -2.63 13.74 -13.42
C ASP A 288 -1.76 13.40 -14.66
N ARG A 289 -2.39 12.90 -15.72
CA ARG A 289 -1.68 12.52 -16.94
C ARG A 289 -0.90 13.67 -17.61
N GLN A 290 -1.25 14.93 -17.34
CA GLN A 290 -0.55 16.09 -17.91
C GLN A 290 0.69 16.48 -17.09
N SER A 291 0.82 15.95 -15.87
CA SER A 291 1.85 16.30 -14.90
C SER A 291 2.68 15.09 -14.42
N VAL A 292 2.56 13.95 -15.12
CA VAL A 292 3.23 12.68 -14.77
C VAL A 292 4.76 12.77 -14.71
N ASP A 293 5.35 13.77 -15.37
CA ASP A 293 6.79 14.05 -15.31
C ASP A 293 7.26 14.27 -13.87
N SER A 294 6.44 14.86 -12.99
CA SER A 294 6.78 15.05 -11.58
C SER A 294 6.95 13.72 -10.85
N ASN A 295 6.06 12.76 -11.04
CA ASN A 295 6.22 11.40 -10.49
C ASN A 295 7.45 10.69 -11.11
N THR A 296 7.73 10.91 -12.40
CA THR A 296 8.93 10.37 -13.05
C THR A 296 10.22 10.88 -12.39
N LEU A 297 10.29 12.19 -12.11
CA LEU A 297 11.41 12.80 -11.40
C LEU A 297 11.53 12.28 -9.96
N GLN A 298 10.41 12.12 -9.24
CA GLN A 298 10.41 11.58 -7.89
C GLN A 298 10.97 10.17 -7.84
N VAL A 299 10.57 9.30 -8.76
CA VAL A 299 11.06 7.92 -8.89
C VAL A 299 12.54 7.89 -9.26
N ALA A 300 12.95 8.68 -10.25
CA ALA A 300 14.36 8.78 -10.65
C ALA A 300 15.23 9.24 -9.47
N ARG A 301 14.76 10.24 -8.73
CA ARG A 301 15.47 10.77 -7.56
C ARG A 301 15.59 9.74 -6.44
N TYR A 302 14.51 8.99 -6.14
CA TYR A 302 14.57 7.94 -5.12
C TYR A 302 15.67 6.91 -5.42
N TYR A 303 15.77 6.43 -6.66
CA TYR A 303 16.82 5.47 -7.00
C TYR A 303 18.22 6.07 -7.02
N GLU A 304 18.37 7.35 -7.37
CA GLU A 304 19.63 8.09 -7.23
C GLU A 304 20.08 8.12 -5.75
N GLU A 305 19.18 8.48 -4.84
CA GLU A 305 19.45 8.52 -3.40
C GLU A 305 19.78 7.12 -2.85
N ARG A 306 19.04 6.07 -3.26
CA ARG A 306 19.34 4.68 -2.89
C ARG A 306 20.72 4.24 -3.38
N ALA A 307 21.11 4.64 -4.59
CA ALA A 307 22.43 4.32 -5.15
C ALA A 307 23.56 5.04 -4.41
N MET A 308 23.28 6.19 -3.80
CA MET A 308 24.21 6.88 -2.88
C MET A 308 24.27 6.25 -1.48
N GLY A 309 23.45 5.24 -1.20
CA GLY A 309 23.40 4.54 0.08
C GLY A 309 22.39 5.12 1.08
N ASN A 310 21.58 6.10 0.69
CA ASN A 310 20.56 6.66 1.56
C ASN A 310 19.39 5.69 1.73
N GLU A 311 18.83 5.62 2.94
CA GLU A 311 17.61 4.87 3.23
C GLU A 311 16.43 5.84 3.25
N LEU A 312 15.44 5.62 2.40
CA LEU A 312 14.29 6.51 2.26
C LEU A 312 13.03 5.66 2.43
N PRO A 313 12.36 5.73 3.58
CA PRO A 313 10.98 5.27 3.72
C PRO A 313 10.09 5.99 2.72
N ILE A 314 9.16 5.28 2.10
CA ILE A 314 8.36 5.83 1.00
C ILE A 314 6.87 5.59 1.21
N VAL A 315 6.08 6.49 0.63
CA VAL A 315 4.64 6.31 0.43
C VAL A 315 4.27 6.67 -1.00
N GLY A 316 3.22 6.03 -1.51
CA GLY A 316 2.47 6.47 -2.67
C GLY A 316 1.09 6.93 -2.24
N VAL A 317 0.66 8.09 -2.71
CA VAL A 317 -0.59 8.72 -2.30
C VAL A 317 -1.26 9.40 -3.48
N SER A 318 -2.58 9.52 -3.45
CA SER A 318 -3.31 10.04 -4.60
C SER A 318 -3.39 11.57 -4.68
N ASP A 319 -3.24 12.26 -3.55
CA ASP A 319 -3.53 13.70 -3.42
C ASP A 319 -4.85 14.06 -4.13
N SER A 320 -5.84 13.18 -3.94
CA SER A 320 -7.09 13.25 -4.68
C SER A 320 -8.01 14.29 -4.07
N HIS A 321 -8.57 15.12 -4.95
CA HIS A 321 -9.55 16.15 -4.62
C HIS A 321 -10.99 15.73 -5.00
N GLY A 322 -11.18 14.45 -5.36
CA GLY A 322 -12.52 13.90 -5.42
C GLY A 322 -12.62 12.49 -5.97
N CYS A 323 -13.55 11.72 -5.42
CA CYS A 323 -13.72 10.30 -5.67
C CYS A 323 -14.36 9.98 -7.04
N GLU A 324 -15.17 10.91 -7.57
CA GLU A 324 -16.00 10.68 -8.77
C GLU A 324 -15.52 11.48 -10.00
N THR A 325 -14.32 12.05 -9.93
CA THR A 325 -13.77 12.92 -11.00
C THR A 325 -13.22 12.13 -12.19
N GLY A 326 -12.95 10.83 -12.00
CA GLY A 326 -12.23 10.00 -12.97
C GLY A 326 -10.71 10.25 -12.99
N SER A 327 -10.19 11.09 -12.09
CA SER A 327 -8.76 11.42 -11.98
C SER A 327 -8.24 11.23 -10.56
N LEU A 328 -6.98 10.81 -10.43
CA LEU A 328 -6.19 10.65 -9.20
C LEU A 328 -6.71 9.64 -8.16
N PHE A 329 -7.99 9.64 -7.83
CA PHE A 329 -8.56 8.77 -6.79
C PHE A 329 -8.29 7.29 -7.10
N GLY A 330 -7.49 6.64 -6.25
CA GLY A 330 -7.07 5.25 -6.42
C GLY A 330 -6.03 4.99 -7.50
N TRP A 331 -5.49 6.04 -8.16
CA TRP A 331 -4.39 5.90 -9.12
C TRP A 331 -3.07 5.62 -8.42
N TYR A 332 -2.86 6.23 -7.26
CA TYR A 332 -1.63 6.11 -6.49
C TYR A 332 -1.98 5.70 -5.07
N TYR A 333 -1.24 4.74 -4.53
CA TYR A 333 -1.44 4.27 -3.16
C TYR A 333 -0.19 3.56 -2.64
N THR A 334 -0.15 3.32 -1.34
CA THR A 334 0.89 2.58 -0.66
C THR A 334 0.43 1.15 -0.40
N VAL A 335 1.33 0.18 -0.60
CA VAL A 335 1.18 -1.15 0.01
C VAL A 335 2.21 -1.26 1.12
N VAL A 336 1.74 -1.40 2.36
CA VAL A 336 2.58 -1.60 3.55
C VAL A 336 2.54 -3.06 3.93
N LEU A 337 3.70 -3.69 4.06
CA LEU A 337 3.85 -5.04 4.60
C LEU A 337 4.00 -4.92 6.12
N SER A 338 2.91 -5.12 6.85
CA SER A 338 2.88 -4.88 8.30
C SER A 338 2.30 -6.08 9.06
N PRO A 339 2.72 -6.33 10.33
CA PRO A 339 2.14 -7.39 11.14
C PRO A 339 0.65 -7.17 11.39
N THR A 340 0.25 -5.91 11.64
CA THR A 340 -1.14 -5.54 11.87
C THR A 340 -1.49 -4.21 11.20
N LEU A 341 -2.78 -3.91 11.17
CA LEU A 341 -3.30 -2.62 10.71
C LEU A 341 -3.24 -1.53 11.78
N THR A 342 -2.62 -1.75 12.94
CA THR A 342 -2.53 -0.72 14.00
C THR A 342 -1.66 0.45 13.54
N HIS A 343 -1.95 1.63 14.09
CA HIS A 343 -1.24 2.86 13.75
C HIS A 343 0.29 2.73 13.89
N SER A 344 0.75 2.21 15.04
CA SER A 344 2.17 2.03 15.32
C SER A 344 2.83 1.07 14.35
N ASP A 345 2.19 -0.06 14.06
CA ASP A 345 2.77 -1.09 13.19
C ASP A 345 2.86 -0.60 11.74
N LEU A 346 1.89 0.19 11.26
CA LEU A 346 1.96 0.81 9.95
C LEU A 346 3.13 1.80 9.86
N ILE A 347 3.26 2.70 10.83
CA ILE A 347 4.35 3.69 10.88
C ILE A 347 5.71 3.00 10.94
N ILE A 348 5.88 2.04 11.86
CA ILE A 348 7.13 1.29 12.00
C ILE A 348 7.46 0.57 10.70
N SER A 349 6.48 -0.10 10.08
CA SER A 349 6.72 -0.83 8.83
C SER A 349 7.10 0.09 7.68
N ILE A 350 6.49 1.28 7.57
CA ILE A 350 6.89 2.27 6.56
C ILE A 350 8.35 2.69 6.81
N LYS A 351 8.68 3.09 8.04
CA LYS A 351 10.03 3.56 8.44
C LYS A 351 11.10 2.49 8.30
N ASP A 352 10.75 1.22 8.51
CA ASP A 352 11.64 0.07 8.32
C ASP A 352 11.71 -0.40 6.86
N LEU A 353 11.29 0.45 5.90
CA LEU A 353 11.33 0.20 4.46
C LEU A 353 10.45 -0.96 3.98
N PHE A 354 9.45 -1.39 4.76
CA PHE A 354 8.46 -2.41 4.40
C PHE A 354 7.24 -1.82 3.67
N SER A 355 7.48 -0.89 2.74
CA SER A 355 6.44 -0.25 1.94
C SER A 355 6.88 -0.09 0.49
N VAL A 356 5.89 -0.06 -0.41
CA VAL A 356 6.07 0.29 -1.82
C VAL A 356 5.00 1.28 -2.26
N ALA A 357 5.35 2.16 -3.18
CA ALA A 357 4.42 3.04 -3.86
C ALA A 357 3.92 2.36 -5.13
N VAL A 358 2.60 2.38 -5.34
CA VAL A 358 1.95 1.73 -6.48
C VAL A 358 1.27 2.78 -7.35
N GLU A 359 1.53 2.70 -8.66
CA GLU A 359 0.83 3.43 -9.71
C GLU A 359 -0.09 2.47 -10.47
N SER A 360 -1.38 2.81 -10.51
CA SER A 360 -2.47 2.04 -11.09
C SER A 360 -3.41 2.94 -11.90
N ILE A 361 -2.85 3.74 -12.79
CA ILE A 361 -3.62 4.64 -13.67
C ILE A 361 -4.57 3.81 -14.55
N PRO A 362 -5.87 4.13 -14.62
CA PRO A 362 -6.83 3.40 -15.44
C PRO A 362 -6.40 3.35 -16.91
N GLY A 363 -6.43 2.15 -17.49
CA GLY A 363 -6.01 1.89 -18.87
C GLY A 363 -4.52 1.59 -19.05
N GLU A 364 -3.72 1.68 -17.99
CA GLU A 364 -2.29 1.37 -18.02
C GLU A 364 -1.96 0.10 -17.24
N SER A 365 -0.74 -0.41 -17.45
CA SER A 365 -0.17 -1.47 -16.62
C SER A 365 0.21 -0.91 -15.25
N ILE A 366 -0.10 -1.67 -14.19
CA ILE A 366 0.31 -1.32 -12.82
C ILE A 366 1.84 -1.29 -12.72
N ARG A 367 2.38 -0.25 -12.08
CA ARG A 367 3.80 -0.09 -11.77
C ARG A 367 3.99 0.00 -10.26
N VAL A 368 5.09 -0.58 -9.75
CA VAL A 368 5.40 -0.62 -8.32
C VAL A 368 6.83 -0.16 -8.13
N TYR A 369 7.04 0.75 -7.18
CA TYR A 369 8.33 1.38 -6.90
C TYR A 369 8.68 1.24 -5.42
N GLY A 370 9.96 0.98 -5.13
CA GLY A 370 10.46 0.75 -3.78
C GLY A 370 11.65 -0.20 -3.77
N PRO A 371 12.00 -0.79 -2.61
CA PRO A 371 13.04 -1.81 -2.55
C PRO A 371 12.73 -2.99 -3.47
N PHE A 372 13.69 -3.38 -4.33
CA PHE A 372 13.47 -4.36 -5.40
C PHE A 372 12.87 -5.69 -4.91
N ARG A 373 13.33 -6.18 -3.75
CA ARG A 373 12.78 -7.35 -3.06
C ARG A 373 11.27 -7.26 -2.85
N LEU A 374 10.78 -6.12 -2.36
CA LEU A 374 9.36 -5.88 -2.11
C LEU A 374 8.58 -5.65 -3.38
N VAL A 375 9.18 -4.99 -4.39
CA VAL A 375 8.57 -4.81 -5.71
C VAL A 375 8.20 -6.16 -6.32
N LYS A 376 9.10 -7.15 -6.31
CA LYS A 376 8.81 -8.52 -6.81
C LYS A 376 7.60 -9.13 -6.10
N TYR A 377 7.63 -9.11 -4.77
CA TYR A 377 6.59 -9.72 -3.95
C TYR A 377 5.23 -9.01 -4.09
N VAL A 378 5.20 -7.69 -4.05
CA VAL A 378 3.95 -6.91 -4.18
C VAL A 378 3.36 -7.03 -5.58
N LEU A 379 4.17 -7.11 -6.64
CA LEU A 379 3.69 -7.41 -7.99
C LEU A 379 2.99 -8.78 -8.06
N PHE A 380 3.50 -9.79 -7.36
CA PHE A 380 2.77 -11.07 -7.21
C PHE A 380 1.45 -10.87 -6.47
N LEU A 381 1.46 -10.20 -5.32
CA LEU A 381 0.26 -9.97 -4.50
C LEU A 381 -0.84 -9.22 -5.27
N LEU A 382 -0.49 -8.20 -6.05
CA LEU A 382 -1.40 -7.43 -6.88
C LEU A 382 -2.05 -8.25 -8.00
N ARG A 383 -1.38 -9.31 -8.48
CA ARG A 383 -1.91 -10.19 -9.52
C ARG A 383 -2.73 -11.35 -8.93
N GLU A 384 -2.26 -11.91 -7.82
CA GLU A 384 -2.65 -13.24 -7.37
C GLU A 384 -3.41 -13.25 -6.03
N VAL A 385 -3.39 -12.17 -5.24
CA VAL A 385 -3.98 -12.12 -3.88
C VAL A 385 -4.99 -10.99 -3.69
N LEU A 386 -4.59 -9.75 -4.02
CA LEU A 386 -5.36 -8.53 -3.75
C LEU A 386 -6.63 -8.36 -4.61
N PRO A 387 -6.71 -8.80 -5.88
CA PRO A 387 -7.94 -8.61 -6.66
C PRO A 387 -9.20 -9.25 -6.05
N GLN A 388 -9.07 -10.42 -5.39
CA GLN A 388 -10.20 -10.99 -4.66
C GLN A 388 -10.46 -10.24 -3.35
N GLN A 389 -9.42 -9.72 -2.69
CA GLN A 389 -9.56 -8.88 -1.51
C GLN A 389 -10.38 -7.64 -1.83
N ASP A 390 -10.02 -6.93 -2.90
CA ASP A 390 -10.71 -5.73 -3.39
C ASP A 390 -12.20 -5.99 -3.63
N THR A 391 -12.57 -7.18 -4.10
CA THR A 391 -13.98 -7.56 -4.31
C THR A 391 -14.76 -7.59 -2.99
N LEU A 392 -14.15 -8.05 -1.89
CA LEU A 392 -14.77 -8.01 -0.55
C LEU A 392 -14.93 -6.57 -0.06
N CYS A 393 -13.93 -5.73 -0.32
CA CYS A 393 -13.91 -4.32 0.06
C CYS A 393 -14.97 -3.50 -0.69
N VAL A 394 -15.24 -3.81 -1.96
CA VAL A 394 -16.32 -3.19 -2.76
C VAL A 394 -17.67 -3.32 -2.06
N GLU A 395 -18.01 -4.52 -1.58
CA GLU A 395 -19.29 -4.77 -0.90
C GLU A 395 -19.39 -3.98 0.41
N GLU A 396 -18.32 -4.00 1.20
CA GLU A 396 -18.25 -3.26 2.46
C GLU A 396 -18.36 -1.75 2.24
N GLY A 397 -17.60 -1.18 1.30
CA GLY A 397 -17.64 0.24 1.01
C GLY A 397 -18.98 0.72 0.45
N ARG A 398 -19.71 -0.13 -0.30
CA ARG A 398 -21.10 0.17 -0.70
C ARG A 398 -22.04 0.29 0.51
N LEU A 399 -21.91 -0.62 1.47
CA LEU A 399 -22.70 -0.60 2.70
C LEU A 399 -22.31 0.55 3.62
N MET A 400 -21.02 0.94 3.65
CA MET A 400 -20.57 2.15 4.33
C MET A 400 -21.28 3.39 3.77
N LEU A 401 -21.30 3.56 2.44
CA LEU A 401 -22.03 4.68 1.82
C LEU A 401 -23.54 4.62 2.06
N ALA A 402 -24.14 3.43 2.04
CA ALA A 402 -25.57 3.27 2.36
C ALA A 402 -25.89 3.65 3.81
N HIS A 403 -25.02 3.24 4.76
CA HIS A 403 -25.12 3.63 6.16
C HIS A 403 -25.04 5.15 6.33
N LEU A 404 -24.06 5.78 5.69
CA LEU A 404 -23.88 7.24 5.69
C LEU A 404 -25.11 7.97 5.13
N ALA A 405 -25.78 7.38 4.13
CA ALA A 405 -27.02 7.91 3.55
C ALA A 405 -28.28 7.66 4.41
N GLY A 406 -28.15 7.01 5.58
CA GLY A 406 -29.23 6.78 6.52
C GLY A 406 -29.96 5.43 6.38
N ASP A 407 -29.41 4.47 5.62
CA ASP A 407 -29.96 3.11 5.57
C ASP A 407 -29.76 2.39 6.90
N THR A 408 -30.84 2.27 7.66
CA THR A 408 -30.87 1.62 8.98
C THR A 408 -30.51 0.13 8.95
N SER A 409 -30.60 -0.55 7.80
CA SER A 409 -30.22 -1.95 7.65
C SER A 409 -28.73 -2.16 7.41
N ALA A 410 -28.03 -1.13 6.92
CA ALA A 410 -26.63 -1.24 6.49
C ALA A 410 -25.68 -1.59 7.64
N ALA A 411 -25.89 -1.04 8.83
CA ALA A 411 -25.04 -1.33 10.01
C ALA A 411 -25.06 -2.82 10.39
N LYS A 412 -26.23 -3.46 10.34
CA LYS A 412 -26.36 -4.91 10.59
C LYS A 412 -25.64 -5.72 9.51
N SER A 413 -25.73 -5.30 8.26
CA SER A 413 -25.01 -5.93 7.14
C SER A 413 -23.49 -5.79 7.28
N LEU A 414 -23.00 -4.61 7.65
CA LEU A 414 -21.57 -4.39 7.94
C LEU A 414 -21.07 -5.29 9.07
N GLN A 415 -21.85 -5.46 10.14
CA GLN A 415 -21.51 -6.37 11.24
C GLN A 415 -21.34 -7.82 10.77
N ALA A 416 -22.18 -8.29 9.84
CA ALA A 416 -22.05 -9.64 9.30
C ALA A 416 -20.80 -9.82 8.42
N LEU A 417 -20.32 -8.75 7.79
CA LEU A 417 -19.15 -8.77 6.91
C LEU A 417 -17.83 -8.52 7.63
N SER A 418 -17.85 -7.88 8.80
CA SER A 418 -16.65 -7.50 9.53
C SER A 418 -15.66 -8.65 9.75
N GLY A 419 -14.38 -8.35 9.58
CA GLY A 419 -13.23 -9.22 9.67
C GLY A 419 -13.04 -10.17 8.49
N ARG A 420 -13.89 -10.12 7.44
CA ARG A 420 -13.80 -11.07 6.31
C ARG A 420 -12.49 -10.94 5.55
N THR A 421 -11.96 -9.72 5.46
CA THR A 421 -10.72 -9.42 4.76
C THR A 421 -9.51 -10.00 5.48
N ALA A 422 -9.46 -9.84 6.80
CA ALA A 422 -8.46 -10.47 7.67
C ALA A 422 -8.56 -12.00 7.66
N ARG A 423 -9.77 -12.56 7.79
CA ARG A 423 -10.01 -14.01 7.73
C ARG A 423 -9.50 -14.60 6.41
N ARG A 424 -9.77 -13.95 5.29
CA ARG A 424 -9.27 -14.39 3.98
C ARG A 424 -7.75 -14.38 3.93
N LEU A 425 -7.09 -13.29 4.32
CA LEU A 425 -5.62 -13.24 4.33
C LEU A 425 -5.00 -14.34 5.19
N ASN A 426 -5.60 -14.66 6.34
CA ASN A 426 -5.13 -15.74 7.20
C ASN A 426 -5.20 -17.12 6.54
N THR A 427 -6.16 -17.36 5.64
CA THR A 427 -6.23 -18.64 4.90
C THR A 427 -5.17 -18.79 3.81
N LEU A 428 -4.60 -17.68 3.35
CA LEU A 428 -3.66 -17.67 2.22
C LEU A 428 -2.19 -17.84 2.63
N TRP A 429 -1.88 -17.78 3.92
CA TRP A 429 -0.54 -18.01 4.46
C TRP A 429 -0.49 -19.38 5.14
N ALA A 430 0.62 -20.09 4.96
CA ALA A 430 0.83 -21.45 5.46
C ALA A 430 0.85 -21.57 7.00
#